data_AF-A0A519JUA6-F1
#
_entry.id   AF-A0A519JUA6-F1
#
_cell.length_a   1.000
_cell.length_b   1.000
_cell.length_c   1.000
_cell.angle_alpha   90.00
_cell.angle_beta   90.00
_cell.angle_gamma   90.00
#
_symmetry.space_group_name_H-M   'P 1'
#
loop_
_entity.id
_entity.type
_entity.pdbx_description
1 polymer ?
#
loop_
_entity_poly.entity_id
_entity_poly.type
_entity_poly.pdbx_seq_one_letter_code
_entity_poly.pdbx_strand_id
1 'polypeptide(L)'
;ETVSKFKDFLTSRGAEFVSEEDWGLKKLAYEVQNKKSGFYHLFEFKAPGEILLPFETEFRRDERVMRFLTVALDKHAISWAERRRAKQKSNASAPAATANA
;
A
#
# COMPACT_ATOMS: atom_id res chain seq x y z
N GLU A 1 2.99 7.07 -12.09
CA GLU A 1 2.03 6.75 -13.17
C GLU A 1 1.17 5.54 -12.83
N THR A 2 1.73 4.33 -12.69
CA THR A 2 0.96 3.11 -12.39
C THR A 2 0.12 3.22 -11.10
N VAL A 3 0.68 3.78 -10.03
CA VAL A 3 -0.05 4.03 -8.77
C VAL A 3 -1.25 4.95 -8.98
N SER A 4 -1.07 6.05 -9.72
CA SER A 4 -2.13 7.02 -10.01
C SER A 4 -3.30 6.37 -10.74
N LYS A 5 -3.02 5.52 -11.74
CA LYS A 5 -4.05 4.74 -12.46
C LYS A 5 -4.92 3.90 -11.53
N PHE A 6 -4.31 3.17 -10.58
CA PHE A 6 -5.06 2.34 -9.64
C PHE A 6 -5.80 3.16 -8.58
N LYS A 7 -5.25 4.33 -8.21
CA LYS A 7 -5.93 5.28 -7.33
C LYS A 7 -7.20 5.82 -7.99
N ASP A 8 -7.10 6.26 -9.24
CA ASP A 8 -8.23 6.78 -10.01
C ASP A 8 -9.31 5.70 -10.24
N PHE A 9 -8.88 4.44 -10.47
CA PHE A 9 -9.77 3.29 -10.60
C PHE A 9 -10.60 3.03 -9.34
N LEU A 10 -10.01 3.23 -8.16
CA LEU A 10 -10.68 3.09 -6.87
C LEU A 10 -11.60 4.29 -6.58
N THR A 11 -11.10 5.52 -6.77
CA THR A 11 -11.88 6.75 -6.54
C THR A 11 -13.10 6.85 -7.46
N SER A 12 -12.97 6.48 -8.74
CA SER A 12 -14.09 6.49 -9.71
C SER A 12 -15.22 5.52 -9.36
N ARG A 13 -14.95 4.50 -8.53
CA ARG A 13 -15.95 3.54 -8.06
C ARG A 13 -16.40 3.77 -6.61
N GLY A 14 -16.13 4.96 -6.08
CA GLY A 14 -16.59 5.37 -4.75
C GLY A 14 -15.82 4.74 -3.59
N ALA A 15 -14.57 4.34 -3.79
CA ALA A 15 -13.71 3.91 -2.70
C ALA A 15 -13.20 5.13 -1.89
N GLU A 16 -13.22 5.01 -0.57
CA GLU A 16 -12.65 5.99 0.35
C GLU A 16 -11.25 5.55 0.79
N PHE A 17 -10.26 6.42 0.61
CA PHE A 17 -8.89 6.15 1.07
C PHE A 17 -8.73 6.55 2.54
N VAL A 18 -8.23 5.62 3.37
CA VAL A 18 -7.93 5.83 4.78
C VAL A 18 -6.45 6.17 4.96
N SER A 19 -5.56 5.45 4.26
CA SER A 19 -4.12 5.66 4.34
C SER A 19 -3.43 5.18 3.06
N GLU A 20 -2.35 5.87 2.71
CA GLU A 20 -1.46 5.54 1.60
C GLU A 20 -0.03 5.57 2.15
N GLU A 21 0.70 4.46 2.01
CA GLU A 21 2.11 4.37 2.39
C GLU A 21 2.96 3.97 1.19
N ASP A 22 3.90 4.83 0.82
CA ASP A 22 4.91 4.56 -0.18
C ASP A 22 6.19 4.08 0.50
N TRP A 23 6.50 2.79 0.36
CA TRP A 23 7.69 2.19 0.96
C TRP A 23 8.92 2.29 0.04
N GLY A 24 8.73 2.79 -1.17
CA GLY A 24 9.78 2.96 -2.17
C GLY A 24 10.39 1.63 -2.61
N LEU A 25 11.64 1.70 -3.06
CA LEU A 25 12.39 0.55 -3.56
C LEU A 25 12.89 -0.32 -2.40
N LYS A 26 12.46 -1.58 -2.36
CA LYS A 26 12.95 -2.59 -1.42
C LYS A 26 13.58 -3.76 -2.15
N LYS A 27 14.61 -4.34 -1.54
CA LYS A 27 15.23 -5.60 -1.98
C LYS A 27 14.30 -6.75 -1.59
N LEU A 28 14.04 -7.65 -2.55
CA LEU A 28 13.21 -8.83 -2.34
C LEU A 28 14.01 -9.91 -1.60
N ALA A 29 13.33 -10.74 -0.80
CA ALA A 29 13.97 -11.88 -0.12
C ALA A 29 14.44 -12.96 -1.12
N TYR A 30 13.70 -13.12 -2.22
CA TYR A 30 14.01 -14.01 -3.34
C TYR A 30 13.61 -13.34 -4.65
N GLU A 31 14.15 -13.83 -5.77
CA GLU A 31 13.88 -13.27 -7.08
C GLU A 31 12.46 -13.57 -7.55
N VAL A 32 11.79 -12.56 -8.09
CA VAL A 32 10.47 -12.70 -8.72
C VAL A 32 10.60 -12.24 -10.15
N GLN A 33 10.28 -13.10 -11.12
CA GLN A 33 10.45 -12.79 -12.55
C GLN A 33 11.86 -12.26 -12.88
N ASN A 34 12.91 -12.86 -12.29
CA ASN A 34 14.32 -12.47 -12.41
C ASN A 34 14.66 -11.05 -11.92
N LYS A 35 13.78 -10.43 -11.13
CA LYS A 35 14.02 -9.11 -10.49
C LYS A 35 14.35 -9.30 -9.02
N LYS A 36 15.36 -8.56 -8.53
CA LYS A 36 15.87 -8.60 -7.14
C LYS A 36 15.32 -7.48 -6.25
N SER A 37 14.67 -6.48 -6.85
CA SER A 37 14.12 -5.32 -6.16
C SER A 37 12.77 -4.93 -6.75
N GLY A 38 11.94 -4.26 -5.95
CA GLY A 38 10.63 -3.79 -6.37
C GLY A 38 10.17 -2.59 -5.55
N PHE A 39 9.26 -1.81 -6.13
CA PHE A 39 8.59 -0.72 -5.44
C PHE A 39 7.38 -1.27 -4.67
N TYR A 40 7.28 -0.92 -3.40
CA TYR A 40 6.17 -1.33 -2.54
C TYR A 40 5.26 -0.14 -2.24
N HIS A 41 3.96 -0.35 -2.46
CA HIS A 41 2.89 0.57 -2.15
C HIS A 41 1.84 -0.16 -1.31
N LEU A 42 1.38 0.49 -0.25
CA LEU A 42 0.32 -0.03 0.61
C LEU A 42 -0.86 0.94 0.60
N PHE A 43 -2.03 0.44 0.23
CA PHE A 43 -3.28 1.19 0.26
C PHE A 43 -4.20 0.61 1.33
N GLU A 44 -4.70 1.48 2.20
CA GLU A 44 -5.80 1.19 3.11
C GLU A 44 -7.01 1.97 2.60
N PHE A 45 -8.03 1.25 2.12
CA PHE A 45 -9.24 1.84 1.56
C PHE A 45 -10.50 1.11 2.03
N LYS A 46 -11.61 1.82 2.02
CA LYS A 46 -12.95 1.29 2.25
C LYS A 46 -13.69 1.31 0.93
N ALA A 47 -14.25 0.16 0.53
CA ALA A 47 -15.00 0.07 -0.70
C ALA A 47 -16.06 -1.04 -0.65
N PRO A 48 -17.09 -0.98 -1.52
CA PRO A 48 -18.03 -2.08 -1.70
C PRO A 48 -17.33 -3.33 -2.23
N GLY A 49 -17.73 -4.53 -1.78
CA GLY A 49 -17.09 -5.79 -2.19
C GLY A 49 -17.14 -6.06 -3.70
N GLU A 50 -18.11 -5.48 -4.41
CA GLU A 50 -18.28 -5.63 -5.87
C GLU A 50 -17.09 -5.10 -6.67
N ILE A 51 -16.35 -4.12 -6.14
CA ILE A 51 -15.23 -3.52 -6.87
C ILE A 51 -13.96 -4.37 -6.84
N LEU A 52 -13.88 -5.39 -5.96
CA LEU A 52 -12.66 -6.17 -5.74
C LEU A 52 -12.31 -7.08 -6.93
N LEU A 53 -13.28 -7.79 -7.47
CA LEU A 53 -13.11 -8.66 -8.65
C LEU A 53 -12.54 -7.91 -9.88
N PRO A 54 -13.14 -6.79 -10.33
CA PRO A 54 -12.59 -6.03 -11.44
C PRO A 54 -11.24 -5.39 -11.10
N PHE A 55 -10.98 -5.03 -9.84
CA PHE A 55 -9.70 -4.48 -9.39
C PHE A 55 -8.56 -5.51 -9.50
N GLU A 56 -8.77 -6.73 -9.02
CA GLU A 56 -7.79 -7.81 -9.15
C GLU A 56 -7.57 -8.21 -10.61
N THR A 57 -8.61 -8.13 -11.44
CA THR A 57 -8.48 -8.38 -12.88
C THR A 57 -7.56 -7.36 -13.53
N GLU A 58 -7.69 -6.08 -13.19
CA GLU A 58 -6.81 -5.02 -13.71
C GLU A 58 -5.36 -5.21 -13.23
N PHE A 59 -5.15 -5.62 -11.97
CA PHE A 59 -3.80 -5.95 -11.47
C PHE A 59 -3.15 -7.11 -12.24
N ARG A 60 -3.92 -8.12 -12.64
CA ARG A 60 -3.39 -9.24 -13.43
C ARG A 60 -3.11 -8.86 -14.89
N ARG A 61 -3.84 -7.88 -15.43
CA ARG A 61 -3.65 -7.39 -16.81
C ARG A 61 -2.43 -6.49 -16.94
N ASP A 62 -2.06 -5.77 -15.89
CA ASP A 62 -0.95 -4.84 -15.90
C ASP A 62 0.40 -5.55 -15.63
N GLU A 63 1.21 -5.73 -16.67
CA GLU A 63 2.52 -6.39 -16.59
C GLU A 63 3.55 -5.64 -15.71
N ARG A 64 3.28 -4.37 -15.37
CA ARG A 64 4.16 -3.59 -14.48
C ARG A 64 4.04 -4.05 -13.03
N VAL A 65 2.96 -4.76 -12.67
CA VAL A 65 2.70 -5.27 -11.32
C VAL A 65 3.20 -6.71 -11.22
N MET A 66 4.25 -6.93 -10.41
CA MET A 66 4.82 -8.27 -10.24
C MET A 66 3.99 -9.15 -9.30
N ARG A 67 3.46 -8.56 -8.22
CA ARG A 67 2.70 -9.26 -7.18
C ARG A 67 1.80 -8.27 -6.45
N PHE A 68 0.59 -8.70 -6.14
CA PHE A 68 -0.39 -7.98 -5.34
C PHE A 68 -0.97 -8.93 -4.29
N LEU A 69 -1.49 -8.37 -3.21
CA LEU A 69 -2.21 -9.09 -2.18
C LEU A 69 -3.29 -8.17 -1.62
N THR A 70 -4.53 -8.60 -1.74
CA THR A 70 -5.69 -7.92 -1.15
C THR A 70 -6.13 -8.72 0.07
N VAL A 71 -6.28 -8.05 1.21
CA VAL A 71 -6.75 -8.67 2.46
C VAL A 71 -7.92 -7.88 3.04
N ALA A 72 -8.92 -8.59 3.53
CA ALA A 72 -10.00 -7.98 4.29
C ALA A 72 -9.55 -7.76 5.75
N LEU A 73 -9.77 -6.55 6.28
CA LEU A 73 -9.44 -6.20 7.66
C LEU A 73 -10.63 -6.48 8.57
N ASP A 74 -10.37 -7.14 9.70
CA ASP A 74 -11.34 -7.33 10.77
C ASP A 74 -11.30 -6.16 11.77
N LYS A 75 -12.18 -6.20 12.78
CA LYS A 75 -12.26 -5.16 13.82
C LYS A 75 -10.93 -4.99 14.56
N HIS A 76 -10.24 -6.08 14.86
CA HIS A 76 -8.97 -6.04 15.57
C HIS A 76 -7.85 -5.49 14.69
N ALA A 77 -7.77 -5.90 13.42
CA ALA A 77 -6.78 -5.37 12.49
C ALA A 77 -6.94 -3.87 12.24
N ILE A 78 -8.17 -3.35 12.16
CA ILE A 78 -8.41 -1.90 12.02
C ILE A 78 -7.83 -1.14 13.21
N SER A 79 -8.17 -1.56 14.44
CA SER A 79 -7.63 -0.93 15.66
C SER A 79 -6.11 -0.99 15.74
N TRP A 80 -5.50 -2.08 15.25
CA TRP A 80 -4.05 -2.21 15.22
C TRP A 80 -3.42 -1.30 14.17
N ALA A 81 -4.04 -1.18 12.98
CA ALA A 81 -3.58 -0.30 11.91
C ALA A 81 -3.57 1.16 12.37
N GLU A 82 -4.63 1.62 13.04
CA GLU A 82 -4.70 2.96 13.63
C GLU A 82 -3.57 3.22 14.64
N ARG A 83 -3.34 2.27 15.55
CA ARG A 83 -2.24 2.36 16.53
C ARG A 83 -0.87 2.40 15.86
N ARG A 84 -0.64 1.58 14.83
CA ARG A 84 0.60 1.57 14.05
C ARG A 84 0.81 2.92 13.36
N ARG A 85 -0.24 3.46 12.72
CA ARG A 85 -0.19 4.77 12.04
C ARG A 85 0.12 5.90 13.03
N ALA A 86 -0.48 5.89 14.22
CA ALA A 86 -0.19 6.85 15.28
C ALA A 86 1.29 6.80 15.72
N LYS A 87 1.84 5.59 15.91
CA LYS A 87 3.26 5.39 16.26
C LYS A 87 4.21 5.86 15.16
N GLN A 88 3.86 5.64 13.89
CA GLN A 88 4.69 6.14 12.79
C GLN A 88 4.67 7.67 12.69
N LYS A 89 3.52 8.32 12.91
CA LYS A 89 3.43 9.79 12.98
C LYS A 89 4.26 10.36 14.12
N SER A 90 4.23 9.77 15.31
CA SER A 90 5.03 10.25 16.45
C SER A 90 6.54 10.14 16.19
N ASN A 91 6.96 9.06 15.53
CA ASN A 91 8.37 8.86 15.18
C ASN A 91 8.84 9.81 14.08
N ALA A 92 7.96 10.22 13.17
CA ALA A 92 8.26 11.20 12.13
C ALA A 92 8.36 12.65 12.68
N SER A 93 7.69 12.97 13.80
CA SER A 93 7.72 14.29 14.43
C SER A 93 8.82 14.49 15.48
N ALA A 94 9.57 13.44 15.83
CA ALA A 94 10.73 13.58 16.70
C ALA A 94 11.91 14.12 15.86
N PRO A 95 12.46 15.31 16.14
CA PRO A 95 13.62 15.81 15.41
C PRO A 95 14.78 14.84 15.65
N ALA A 96 15.44 14.44 14.57
CA ALA A 96 16.69 13.70 14.66
C ALA A 96 17.70 14.57 15.41
N ALA A 97 17.87 14.31 16.71
CA ALA A 97 18.84 14.98 17.54
C ALA A 97 20.25 14.66 17.01
N THR A 98 20.97 15.74 16.73
CA THR A 98 22.42 15.90 16.51
C THR A 98 23.30 14.69 16.81
N ALA A 99 24.00 14.19 15.79
CA ALA A 99 25.25 13.45 15.97
C ALA A 99 26.13 13.58 14.72
N ASN A 100 26.67 14.79 14.49
CA ASN A 100 27.96 14.97 13.84
C ASN A 100 28.95 15.35 14.95
N ALA A 101 29.84 14.42 15.28
CA ALA A 101 31.10 14.67 16.01
C ALA A 101 32.06 13.54 15.64
#